data_AF-A0A1C6VUQ2-F1
#
_entry.id   AF-A0A1C6VUQ2-F1
#
_cell.length_a   1.000
_cell.length_b   1.000
_cell.length_c   1.000
_cell.angle_alpha   90.00
_cell.angle_beta   90.00
_cell.angle_gamma   90.00
#
_symmetry.space_group_name_H-M   'P 1'
#
loop_
_entity.id
_entity.type
_entity.pdbx_description
1 polymer ?
#
loop_
_entity_poly.entity_id
_entity_poly.type
_entity_poly.pdbx_seq_one_letter_code
_entity_poly.pdbx_strand_id
1 'polypeptide(L)'
;MISVKPVAAPGAPLARRNPVAKLAAALVFTLILVATLDPVAPAIAIAVELAVLPLFGVRYGVLARRAWPLLAGAGGILVTLVLFAADRSGRVLVEAGPVLVTEGVLVTALGLVLRMLAVALPGILVFATTDPTDLADALIQNAKAPARFAIGALAAFRLVPLLEEEWRMISMARRARGVDAGRNPIAKLRLFGSTAFALLVGAIRRGTRLAVAMDARGFDAGTPRTVARRQRFTRADTLLVVAAGTLAAAALTVSVLLGTFRPLIG
;
A
#
# COMPACT_ATOMS: atom_id res chain seq x y z
N MET A 1 1.40 16.84 -5.41
CA MET A 1 2.71 16.29 -5.82
C MET A 1 2.92 14.91 -5.20
N ILE A 2 2.10 13.94 -5.58
CA ILE A 2 2.41 12.53 -5.34
C ILE A 2 3.29 12.11 -6.53
N SER A 3 4.61 12.18 -6.36
CA SER A 3 5.51 11.61 -7.36
C SER A 3 5.38 10.09 -7.27
N VAL A 4 4.73 9.48 -8.26
CA VAL A 4 4.55 8.03 -8.38
C VAL A 4 5.85 7.33 -8.79
N LYS A 5 6.97 8.06 -8.87
CA LYS A 5 8.26 7.44 -9.20
C LYS A 5 8.65 6.44 -8.10
N PRO A 6 9.03 5.21 -8.49
CA PRO A 6 9.51 4.21 -7.53
C PRO A 6 10.76 4.76 -6.83
N VAL A 7 10.84 4.54 -5.51
CA VAL A 7 11.91 5.08 -4.66
C VAL A 7 13.14 4.16 -4.60
N ALA A 8 13.13 3.07 -5.34
CA ALA A 8 14.20 2.08 -5.29
C ALA A 8 15.45 2.59 -5.99
N ALA A 9 16.61 2.36 -5.38
CA ALA A 9 17.90 2.63 -6.01
C ALA A 9 18.05 1.81 -7.32
N PRO A 10 18.59 2.38 -8.41
CA PRO A 10 18.69 1.71 -9.70
C PRO A 10 19.42 0.37 -9.67
N GLY A 11 20.33 0.12 -8.71
CA GLY A 11 21.13 -1.10 -8.61
C GLY A 11 20.58 -2.21 -7.70
N ALA A 12 19.44 -2.01 -7.04
CA ALA A 12 19.00 -2.93 -5.99
C ALA A 12 18.50 -4.29 -6.56
N PRO A 13 19.01 -5.43 -6.04
CA PRO A 13 18.77 -6.75 -6.61
C PRO A 13 17.31 -7.22 -6.48
N LEU A 14 16.61 -6.81 -5.41
CA LEU A 14 15.19 -7.14 -5.21
C LEU A 14 14.25 -6.13 -5.88
N ALA A 15 14.70 -4.89 -6.06
CA ALA A 15 13.91 -3.86 -6.73
C ALA A 15 13.65 -4.14 -8.21
N ARG A 16 14.57 -4.84 -8.89
CA ARG A 16 14.45 -5.20 -10.31
C ARG A 16 13.58 -6.44 -10.57
N ARG A 17 13.10 -7.10 -9.51
CA ARG A 17 12.31 -8.34 -9.60
C ARG A 17 10.91 -8.08 -10.11
N ASN A 18 10.31 -9.14 -10.64
CA ASN A 18 8.98 -9.07 -11.25
C ASN A 18 7.96 -8.50 -10.24
N PRO A 19 7.17 -7.48 -10.61
CA PRO A 19 6.14 -6.88 -9.75
C PRO A 19 5.17 -7.89 -9.12
N VAL A 20 4.73 -8.89 -9.89
CA VAL A 20 3.82 -9.93 -9.41
C VAL A 20 4.51 -10.82 -8.38
N ALA A 21 5.81 -11.09 -8.53
CA ALA A 21 6.56 -11.87 -7.55
C ALA A 21 6.73 -11.12 -6.23
N LYS A 22 6.99 -9.81 -6.27
CA LYS A 22 7.02 -8.97 -5.06
C LYS A 22 5.65 -8.94 -4.36
N LEU A 23 4.58 -8.80 -5.14
CA LEU A 23 3.21 -8.82 -4.62
C LEU A 23 2.87 -10.18 -4.00
N ALA A 24 3.22 -11.28 -4.67
CA ALA A 24 3.02 -12.63 -4.18
C ALA A 24 3.85 -12.89 -2.91
N ALA A 25 5.11 -12.45 -2.86
CA ALA A 25 5.95 -12.55 -1.68
C ALA A 25 5.36 -11.79 -0.49
N ALA A 26 4.91 -10.55 -0.69
CA ALA A 26 4.22 -9.77 0.33
C ALA A 26 2.90 -10.41 0.78
N LEU A 27 2.13 -10.97 -0.15
CA LEU A 27 0.88 -11.66 0.17
C LEU A 27 1.13 -12.94 0.99
N VAL A 28 2.07 -13.78 0.57
CA VAL A 28 2.43 -15.01 1.30
C VAL A 28 2.96 -14.65 2.69
N PHE A 29 3.85 -13.67 2.79
CA PHE A 29 4.41 -13.21 4.06
C PHE A 29 3.31 -12.71 5.02
N THR A 30 2.39 -11.88 4.52
CA THR A 30 1.31 -11.31 5.35
C THR A 30 0.27 -12.37 5.75
N LEU A 31 -0.16 -13.25 4.84
CA LEU A 31 -1.14 -14.30 5.14
C LEU A 31 -0.65 -15.25 6.24
N ILE A 32 0.63 -15.61 6.22
CA ILE A 32 1.23 -16.46 7.26
C ILE A 32 1.21 -15.74 8.61
N LEU A 33 1.58 -14.46 8.66
CA LEU A 33 1.64 -13.70 9.93
C LEU A 33 0.27 -13.34 10.51
N VAL A 34 -0.76 -13.21 9.67
CA VAL A 34 -2.13 -12.96 10.13
C VAL A 34 -2.67 -14.11 10.99
N ALA A 35 -2.16 -15.33 10.84
CA ALA A 35 -2.64 -16.50 11.58
C ALA A 35 -2.34 -16.48 13.10
N THR A 36 -1.58 -15.49 13.59
CA THR A 36 -1.05 -15.46 14.95
C THR A 36 -1.55 -14.28 15.77
N LEU A 37 -1.88 -14.51 17.05
CA LEU A 37 -2.30 -13.50 18.02
C LEU A 37 -1.17 -12.98 18.93
N ASP A 38 0.01 -13.60 18.89
CA ASP A 38 1.13 -13.23 19.74
C ASP A 38 1.89 -11.97 19.27
N PRO A 39 2.60 -11.27 20.19
CA PRO A 39 3.41 -10.09 19.87
C PRO A 39 4.80 -10.44 19.29
N VAL A 40 5.29 -11.66 19.50
CA VAL A 40 6.68 -12.04 19.19
C VAL A 40 6.87 -12.25 17.69
N ALA A 41 6.00 -13.01 17.04
CA ALA A 41 6.10 -13.27 15.60
C ALA A 41 5.98 -11.98 14.76
N PRO A 42 5.04 -11.06 15.01
CA PRO A 42 5.02 -9.76 14.32
C PRO A 42 6.27 -8.92 14.58
N ALA A 43 6.86 -8.96 15.78
CA ALA A 43 8.11 -8.25 16.05
C ALA A 43 9.28 -8.79 15.22
N ILE A 44 9.43 -10.12 15.17
CA ILE A 44 10.45 -10.79 14.36
C ILE A 44 10.24 -10.48 12.88
N ALA A 45 8.98 -10.52 12.41
CA ALA A 45 8.64 -10.19 11.03
C ALA A 45 9.07 -8.77 10.65
N ILE A 46 8.75 -7.78 11.49
CA ILE A 46 9.19 -6.39 11.25
C ILE A 46 10.71 -6.30 11.23
N ALA A 47 11.41 -6.99 12.14
CA ALA A 47 12.88 -6.99 12.15
C ALA A 47 13.45 -7.57 10.85
N VAL A 48 12.87 -8.67 10.34
CA VAL A 48 13.24 -9.27 9.04
C VAL A 48 12.96 -8.30 7.89
N GLU A 49 11.78 -7.66 7.87
CA GLU A 49 11.44 -6.68 6.83
C GLU A 49 12.40 -5.50 6.79
N LEU A 50 12.75 -4.96 7.97
CA LEU A 50 13.72 -3.89 8.10
C LEU A 50 15.12 -4.35 7.65
N ALA A 51 15.51 -5.59 7.95
CA ALA A 51 16.79 -6.15 7.51
C ALA A 51 16.85 -6.37 5.98
N VAL A 52 15.73 -6.71 5.34
CA VAL A 52 15.64 -6.91 3.88
C VAL A 52 15.49 -5.58 3.11
N LEU A 53 15.07 -4.51 3.78
CA LEU A 53 14.84 -3.19 3.16
C LEU A 53 16.02 -2.65 2.32
N PRO A 54 17.30 -2.77 2.72
CA PRO A 54 18.44 -2.35 1.90
C PRO A 54 18.57 -3.12 0.58
N LEU A 55 18.14 -4.39 0.54
CA LEU A 55 18.16 -5.21 -0.68
C LEU A 55 17.13 -4.73 -1.72
N PHE A 56 16.07 -4.02 -1.27
CA PHE A 56 15.15 -3.28 -2.12
C PHE A 56 15.65 -1.88 -2.50
N GLY A 57 16.80 -1.45 -1.96
CA GLY A 57 17.39 -0.14 -2.24
C GLY A 57 16.58 1.02 -1.66
N VAL A 58 15.81 0.77 -0.59
CA VAL A 58 14.98 1.79 0.08
C VAL A 58 15.66 2.21 1.39
N ARG A 59 15.75 3.52 1.63
CA ARG A 59 16.28 4.06 2.90
C ARG A 59 15.20 3.99 3.98
N TYR A 60 15.59 3.66 5.22
CA TYR A 60 14.68 3.61 6.38
C TYR A 60 13.85 4.90 6.55
N GLY A 61 14.48 6.07 6.39
CA GLY A 61 13.78 7.36 6.50
C GLY A 61 12.74 7.61 5.42
N VAL A 62 12.85 6.98 4.24
CA VAL A 62 11.83 7.07 3.20
C VAL A 62 10.67 6.15 3.51
N LEU A 63 10.94 4.94 3.99
CA LEU A 63 9.91 4.02 4.46
C LEU A 63 9.11 4.66 5.60
N ALA A 64 9.77 5.21 6.61
CA ALA A 64 9.11 5.88 7.73
C ALA A 64 8.20 7.04 7.28
N ARG A 65 8.64 7.82 6.28
CA ARG A 65 7.83 8.90 5.70
C ARG A 65 6.61 8.38 4.94
N ARG A 66 6.72 7.25 4.24
CA ARG A 66 5.56 6.62 3.56
C ARG A 66 4.65 5.88 4.53
N ALA A 67 5.21 5.33 5.61
CA ALA A 67 4.49 4.66 6.68
C ALA A 67 3.91 5.63 7.72
N TRP A 68 4.11 6.95 7.59
CA TRP A 68 3.61 7.92 8.57
C TRP A 68 2.10 7.78 8.88
N PRO A 69 1.18 7.55 7.93
CA PRO A 69 -0.24 7.39 8.25
C PRO A 69 -0.50 6.09 9.00
N LEU A 70 0.28 5.05 8.68
CA LEU A 70 0.22 3.76 9.36
C LEU A 70 0.72 3.88 10.81
N LEU A 71 1.83 4.60 11.02
CA LEU A 71 2.38 4.89 12.34
C LEU A 71 1.42 5.76 13.18
N ALA A 72 0.75 6.74 12.56
CA ALA A 72 -0.28 7.53 13.22
C ALA A 72 -1.48 6.66 13.62
N GLY A 73 -1.92 5.75 12.74
CA GLY A 73 -2.98 4.78 13.04
C GLY A 73 -2.59 3.81 14.17
N ALA A 74 -1.36 3.30 14.15
CA ALA A 74 -0.80 2.45 15.22
C ALA A 74 -0.76 3.17 16.57
N GLY A 75 -0.33 4.44 16.59
CA GLY A 75 -0.39 5.28 17.79
C GLY A 75 -1.82 5.48 18.28
N GLY A 76 -2.77 5.69 17.37
CA GLY A 76 -4.19 5.75 17.70
C GLY A 76 -4.70 4.48 18.39
N ILE A 77 -4.40 3.30 17.82
CA ILE A 77 -4.77 2.00 18.42
C ILE A 77 -4.18 1.84 19.82
N LEU A 78 -2.91 2.20 19.99
CA LEU A 78 -2.24 2.12 21.29
C LEU A 78 -2.94 2.99 22.33
N VAL A 79 -3.24 4.24 21.99
CA VAL A 79 -3.95 5.18 22.89
C VAL A 79 -5.35 4.67 23.20
N THR A 80 -6.10 4.19 22.20
CA THR A 80 -7.45 3.66 22.41
C THR A 80 -7.45 2.46 23.36
N LEU A 81 -6.54 1.49 23.18
CA LEU A 81 -6.47 0.32 24.05
C LEU A 81 -6.01 0.68 25.47
N VAL A 82 -5.04 1.58 25.61
CA VAL A 82 -4.59 2.04 26.92
C VAL A 82 -5.71 2.73 27.71
N LEU A 83 -6.59 3.49 27.04
CA LEU A 83 -7.68 4.21 27.71
C LEU A 83 -8.94 3.36 27.92
N PHE A 84 -9.28 2.49 26.97
CA PHE A 84 -10.59 1.83 26.90
C PHE A 84 -10.55 0.29 26.94
N ALA A 85 -9.40 -0.34 27.19
CA ALA A 85 -9.36 -1.80 27.32
C ALA A 85 -10.31 -2.29 28.43
N ALA A 86 -11.22 -3.18 28.03
CA ALA A 86 -12.20 -3.81 28.91
C ALA A 86 -11.58 -4.89 29.82
N ASP A 87 -10.56 -5.60 29.32
CA ASP A 87 -9.81 -6.59 30.09
C ASP A 87 -8.52 -5.95 30.62
N ARG A 88 -8.49 -5.70 31.93
CA ARG A 88 -7.37 -5.10 32.66
C ARG A 88 -6.69 -6.12 33.56
N SER A 89 -6.34 -7.26 32.98
CA SER A 89 -5.64 -8.34 33.68
C SER A 89 -4.16 -8.01 33.93
N GLY A 90 -3.61 -8.62 34.99
CA GLY A 90 -2.19 -8.53 35.36
C GLY A 90 -1.84 -7.40 36.33
N ARG A 91 -0.53 -7.21 36.56
CA ARG A 91 -0.03 -6.17 37.46
C ARG A 91 -0.24 -4.77 36.86
N VAL A 92 -0.62 -3.83 37.72
CA VAL A 92 -0.70 -2.40 37.36
C VAL A 92 0.72 -1.85 37.26
N LEU A 93 1.08 -1.31 36.10
CA LEU A 93 2.39 -0.68 35.87
C LEU A 93 2.34 0.82 36.11
N VAL A 94 1.28 1.47 35.63
CA VAL A 94 1.09 2.91 35.73
C VAL A 94 -0.36 3.17 36.07
N GLU A 95 -0.56 3.92 37.15
CA GLU A 95 -1.85 4.42 37.58
C GLU A 95 -1.78 5.95 37.64
N ALA A 96 -2.41 6.59 36.66
CA ALA A 96 -2.45 8.05 36.54
C ALA A 96 -3.89 8.48 36.20
N GLY A 97 -4.73 8.59 37.22
CA GLY A 97 -6.12 9.04 37.09
C GLY A 97 -6.96 8.13 36.17
N PRO A 98 -7.52 8.62 35.05
CA PRO A 98 -8.30 7.79 34.12
C PRO A 98 -7.45 6.78 33.34
N VAL A 99 -6.12 6.90 33.39
CA VAL A 99 -5.18 6.01 32.70
C VAL A 99 -4.69 4.93 33.66
N LEU A 100 -5.17 3.70 33.46
CA LEU A 100 -4.69 2.52 34.17
C LEU A 100 -4.05 1.56 33.16
N VAL A 101 -2.72 1.47 33.19
CA VAL A 101 -1.96 0.58 32.33
C VAL A 101 -1.63 -0.70 33.09
N THR A 102 -2.23 -1.81 32.67
CA THR A 102 -1.87 -3.14 33.17
C THR A 102 -0.98 -3.89 32.18
N GLU A 103 -0.26 -4.90 32.66
CA GLU A 103 0.59 -5.75 31.83
C GLU A 103 -0.22 -6.40 30.68
N GLY A 104 -1.44 -6.86 30.96
CA GLY A 104 -2.32 -7.45 29.94
C GLY A 104 -2.71 -6.48 28.83
N VAL A 105 -3.03 -5.23 29.18
CA VAL A 105 -3.34 -4.16 28.21
C VAL A 105 -2.13 -3.85 27.34
N LEU A 106 -0.94 -3.73 27.94
CA LEU A 106 0.27 -3.39 27.22
C LEU A 106 0.67 -4.50 26.23
N VAL A 107 0.63 -5.77 26.64
CA VAL A 107 0.94 -6.92 25.77
C VAL A 107 -0.05 -6.99 24.60
N THR A 108 -1.34 -6.79 24.87
CA THR A 108 -2.39 -6.84 23.83
C THR A 108 -2.26 -5.67 22.86
N ALA A 109 -2.05 -4.46 23.36
CA ALA A 109 -1.91 -3.27 22.53
C ALA A 109 -0.64 -3.31 21.69
N LEU A 110 0.49 -3.71 22.27
CA LEU A 110 1.74 -3.87 21.54
C LEU A 110 1.62 -4.97 20.48
N GLY A 111 1.01 -6.11 20.82
CA GLY A 111 0.78 -7.19 19.86
C GLY A 111 -0.07 -6.76 18.66
N LEU A 112 -1.14 -6.00 18.89
CA LEU A 112 -2.00 -5.49 17.82
C LEU A 112 -1.28 -4.45 16.94
N VAL A 113 -0.54 -3.52 17.56
CA VAL A 113 0.25 -2.52 16.84
C VAL A 113 1.33 -3.18 15.99
N LEU A 114 2.09 -4.12 16.55
CA LEU A 114 3.11 -4.85 15.82
C LEU A 114 2.50 -5.67 14.68
N ARG A 115 1.34 -6.32 14.90
CA ARG A 115 0.63 -7.04 13.82
C ARG A 115 0.22 -6.10 12.70
N MET A 116 -0.39 -4.97 13.03
CA MET A 116 -0.78 -3.96 12.02
C MET A 116 0.42 -3.52 11.18
N LEU A 117 1.56 -3.25 11.83
CA LEU A 117 2.79 -2.86 11.14
C LEU A 117 3.32 -3.99 10.26
N ALA A 118 3.47 -5.20 10.80
CA ALA A 118 3.96 -6.38 10.08
C ALA A 118 3.09 -6.75 8.85
N VAL A 119 1.77 -6.51 8.93
CA VAL A 119 0.87 -6.81 7.81
C VAL A 119 0.91 -5.72 6.74
N ALA A 120 1.00 -4.44 7.14
CA ALA A 120 0.90 -3.33 6.20
C ALA A 120 2.24 -2.92 5.55
N LEU A 121 3.35 -3.07 6.26
CA LEU A 121 4.68 -2.67 5.77
C LEU A 121 5.11 -3.38 4.48
N PRO A 122 4.91 -4.71 4.29
CA PRO A 122 5.24 -5.38 3.03
C PRO A 122 4.50 -4.77 1.84
N GLY A 123 3.22 -4.44 2.02
CA GLY A 123 2.42 -3.77 0.99
C GLY A 123 2.98 -2.40 0.61
N ILE A 124 3.30 -1.58 1.62
CA ILE A 124 3.94 -0.26 1.40
C ILE A 124 5.24 -0.42 0.62
N LEU A 125 6.06 -1.41 0.97
CA LEU A 125 7.33 -1.67 0.31
C LEU A 125 7.16 -2.06 -1.17
N VAL A 126 6.20 -2.94 -1.47
CA VAL A 126 5.89 -3.33 -2.86
C VAL A 126 5.45 -2.12 -3.67
N PHE A 127 4.50 -1.34 -3.19
CA PHE A 127 4.01 -0.15 -3.90
C PHE A 127 5.04 0.98 -3.98
N ALA A 128 5.96 1.09 -3.02
CA ALA A 128 7.03 2.07 -3.06
C ALA A 128 8.14 1.73 -4.07
N THR A 129 8.29 0.46 -4.42
CA THR A 129 9.40 -0.06 -5.25
C THR A 129 8.95 -0.56 -6.63
N THR A 130 7.69 -0.36 -6.99
CA THR A 130 7.08 -0.92 -8.21
C THR A 130 6.39 0.16 -9.02
N ASP A 131 6.70 0.24 -10.31
CA ASP A 131 5.99 1.12 -11.24
C ASP A 131 4.59 0.54 -11.55
N PRO A 132 3.52 1.33 -11.50
CA PRO A 132 2.16 0.86 -11.78
C PRO A 132 2.00 0.27 -13.19
N THR A 133 2.80 0.76 -14.15
CA THR A 133 2.81 0.25 -15.52
C THR A 133 3.41 -1.15 -15.58
N ASP A 134 4.53 -1.36 -14.91
CA ASP A 134 5.18 -2.68 -14.86
C ASP A 134 4.32 -3.68 -14.10
N LEU A 135 3.65 -3.24 -13.03
CA LEU A 135 2.70 -4.06 -12.29
C LEU A 135 1.51 -4.50 -13.16
N ALA A 136 0.91 -3.58 -13.91
CA ALA A 136 -0.17 -3.91 -14.83
C ALA A 136 0.29 -4.89 -15.92
N ASP A 137 1.44 -4.63 -16.55
CA ASP A 137 2.02 -5.51 -17.58
C ASP A 137 2.30 -6.91 -17.03
N ALA A 138 2.82 -7.01 -15.79
CA ALA A 138 3.13 -8.28 -15.14
C ALA A 138 1.87 -9.04 -14.69
N LEU A 139 0.82 -8.34 -14.22
CA LEU A 139 -0.46 -8.96 -13.89
C LEU A 139 -1.10 -9.61 -15.11
N ILE A 140 -1.05 -8.95 -16.28
CA ILE A 140 -1.57 -9.50 -17.53
C ILE A 140 -0.75 -10.71 -17.99
N GLN A 141 0.59 -10.59 -17.99
CA GLN A 141 1.47 -11.59 -18.59
C GLN A 141 1.75 -12.79 -17.68
N ASN A 142 1.97 -12.56 -16.39
CA ASN A 142 2.41 -13.59 -15.44
C ASN A 142 1.25 -14.12 -14.60
N ALA A 143 0.37 -13.25 -14.11
CA ALA A 143 -0.80 -13.65 -13.32
C ALA A 143 -2.06 -13.96 -14.18
N LYS A 144 -1.97 -13.76 -15.51
CA LYS A 144 -3.07 -13.97 -16.48
C LYS A 144 -4.35 -13.20 -16.12
N ALA A 145 -4.21 -12.03 -15.49
CA ALA A 145 -5.34 -11.17 -15.16
C ALA A 145 -6.06 -10.69 -16.44
N PRO A 146 -7.39 -10.49 -16.40
CA PRO A 146 -8.12 -10.02 -17.57
C PRO A 146 -7.61 -8.65 -18.03
N ALA A 147 -7.09 -8.60 -19.25
CA ALA A 147 -6.44 -7.40 -19.80
C ALA A 147 -7.35 -6.15 -19.78
N ARG A 148 -8.67 -6.33 -19.94
CA ARG A 148 -9.66 -5.25 -19.86
C ARG A 148 -9.57 -4.44 -18.56
N PHE A 149 -9.40 -5.11 -17.42
CA PHE A 149 -9.35 -4.46 -16.12
C PHE A 149 -7.97 -3.86 -15.86
N ALA A 150 -6.90 -4.58 -16.19
CA ALA A 150 -5.54 -4.10 -16.00
C ALA A 150 -5.23 -2.86 -16.85
N ILE A 151 -5.66 -2.85 -18.13
CA ILE A 151 -5.45 -1.70 -19.03
C ILE A 151 -6.35 -0.53 -18.62
N GLY A 152 -7.60 -0.78 -18.23
CA GLY A 152 -8.49 0.26 -17.71
C GLY A 152 -7.93 0.91 -16.44
N ALA A 153 -7.43 0.12 -15.49
CA ALA A 153 -6.78 0.61 -14.28
C ALA A 153 -5.53 1.42 -14.61
N LEU A 154 -4.67 0.93 -15.51
CA LEU A 154 -3.47 1.64 -15.94
C LEU A 154 -3.80 2.98 -16.62
N ALA A 155 -4.83 3.01 -17.47
CA ALA A 155 -5.32 4.23 -18.10
C ALA A 155 -5.81 5.24 -17.04
N ALA A 156 -6.54 4.77 -16.03
CA ALA A 156 -6.96 5.61 -14.90
C ALA A 156 -5.76 6.17 -14.12
N PHE A 157 -4.77 5.32 -13.78
CA PHE A 157 -3.55 5.78 -13.09
C PHE A 157 -2.77 6.83 -13.89
N ARG A 158 -2.71 6.69 -15.22
CA ARG A 158 -2.10 7.71 -16.10
C ARG A 158 -2.93 8.99 -16.20
N LEU A 159 -4.24 8.91 -15.98
CA LEU A 159 -5.13 10.06 -16.03
C LEU A 159 -5.06 10.92 -14.76
N VAL A 160 -4.78 10.33 -13.60
CA VAL A 160 -4.66 11.03 -12.31
C VAL A 160 -3.74 12.27 -12.37
N PRO A 161 -2.48 12.19 -12.83
CA PRO A 161 -1.60 13.37 -12.88
C PRO A 161 -2.15 14.45 -13.82
N LEU A 162 -2.75 14.06 -14.95
CA LEU A 162 -3.38 15.01 -15.87
C LEU A 162 -4.58 15.72 -15.24
N LEU A 163 -5.37 15.03 -14.41
CA LEU A 163 -6.47 15.65 -13.67
C LEU A 163 -5.97 16.58 -12.56
N GLU A 164 -4.84 16.28 -11.92
CA GLU A 164 -4.21 17.20 -10.96
C GLU A 164 -3.77 18.50 -11.66
N GLU A 165 -3.17 18.40 -12.85
CA GLU A 165 -2.79 19.56 -13.66
C GLU A 165 -4.01 20.36 -14.10
N GLU A 166 -5.06 19.69 -14.59
CA GLU A 166 -6.30 20.33 -15.01
C GLU A 166 -7.03 21.01 -13.86
N TRP A 167 -7.05 20.38 -12.68
CA TRP A 167 -7.58 20.99 -11.45
C TRP A 167 -6.88 22.32 -11.16
N ARG A 168 -5.54 22.32 -11.23
CA ARG A 168 -4.73 23.52 -10.98
C ARG A 168 -5.02 24.59 -12.03
N MET A 169 -5.11 24.23 -13.30
CA MET A 169 -5.44 25.16 -14.38
C MET A 169 -6.82 25.81 -14.18
N ILE A 170 -7.85 25.02 -13.91
CA ILE A 170 -9.21 25.54 -13.66
C ILE A 170 -9.20 26.45 -12.41
N SER A 171 -8.51 26.04 -11.35
CA SER A 171 -8.40 26.83 -10.12
C SER A 171 -7.68 28.16 -10.35
N MET A 172 -6.62 28.19 -11.16
CA MET A 172 -5.91 29.42 -11.54
C MET A 172 -6.77 30.33 -12.42
N ALA A 173 -7.45 29.77 -13.42
CA ALA A 173 -8.32 30.54 -14.31
C ALA A 173 -9.51 31.18 -13.57
N ARG A 174 -10.09 30.46 -12.59
CA ARG A 174 -11.17 31.00 -11.74
C ARG A 174 -10.69 32.16 -10.86
N ARG A 175 -9.52 32.02 -10.24
CA ARG A 175 -8.91 33.12 -9.47
C ARG A 175 -8.61 34.34 -10.33
N ALA A 176 -8.12 34.15 -11.57
CA ALA A 176 -7.90 35.26 -12.51
C ALA A 176 -9.21 35.99 -12.90
N ARG A 177 -10.35 35.29 -12.87
CA ARG A 177 -11.69 35.87 -13.08
C ARG A 177 -12.32 36.45 -11.81
N GLY A 178 -11.56 36.58 -10.72
CA GLY A 178 -12.06 37.07 -9.43
C GLY A 178 -12.95 36.09 -8.67
N VAL A 179 -13.04 34.82 -9.11
CA VAL A 179 -13.81 33.79 -8.41
C VAL A 179 -12.93 33.13 -7.35
N ASP A 180 -12.99 33.67 -6.13
CA ASP A 180 -12.33 33.12 -4.95
C ASP A 180 -13.32 32.95 -3.79
N ALA A 181 -13.16 31.89 -3.01
CA ALA A 181 -14.04 31.56 -1.89
C ALA A 181 -13.61 32.22 -0.56
N GLY A 182 -12.44 32.87 -0.52
CA GLY A 182 -11.94 33.56 0.66
C GLY A 182 -11.91 32.67 1.91
N ARG A 183 -12.48 33.15 3.02
CA ARG A 183 -12.57 32.41 4.30
C ARG A 183 -13.89 31.66 4.49
N ASN A 184 -14.87 31.81 3.59
CA ASN A 184 -16.20 31.22 3.78
C ASN A 184 -16.19 29.70 3.42
N PRO A 185 -16.49 28.80 4.37
CA PRO A 185 -16.45 27.35 4.12
C PRO A 185 -17.51 26.88 3.12
N ILE A 186 -18.70 27.49 3.10
CA ILE A 186 -19.77 27.14 2.16
C ILE A 186 -19.38 27.53 0.74
N ALA A 187 -18.78 28.72 0.57
CA ALA A 187 -18.28 29.17 -0.72
C ALA A 187 -17.16 28.25 -1.23
N LYS A 188 -16.27 27.79 -0.35
CA LYS A 188 -15.20 26.82 -0.70
C LYS A 188 -15.77 25.50 -1.19
N LEU A 189 -16.79 24.98 -0.50
CA LEU A 189 -17.43 23.72 -0.89
C LEU A 189 -18.13 23.85 -2.26
N ARG A 190 -18.84 24.95 -2.49
CA ARG A 190 -19.50 25.23 -3.78
C ARG A 190 -18.47 25.39 -4.92
N LEU A 191 -17.36 26.08 -4.65
CA LEU A 191 -16.26 26.23 -5.61
C LEU A 191 -15.60 24.88 -5.92
N PHE A 192 -15.35 24.07 -4.90
CA PHE A 192 -14.83 22.71 -5.04
C PHE A 192 -15.78 21.85 -5.90
N GLY A 193 -17.06 21.79 -5.56
CA GLY A 193 -18.06 21.00 -6.31
C GLY A 193 -18.17 21.42 -7.77
N SER A 194 -18.23 22.73 -8.06
CA SER A 194 -18.29 23.22 -9.44
C SER A 194 -16.99 22.98 -10.23
N THR A 195 -15.83 22.96 -9.57
CA THR A 195 -14.54 22.61 -10.20
C THR A 195 -14.45 21.12 -10.46
N ALA A 196 -14.90 20.29 -9.51
CA ALA A 196 -14.97 18.84 -9.65
C ALA A 196 -15.93 18.42 -10.78
N PHE A 197 -17.07 19.09 -10.91
CA PHE A 197 -17.99 18.87 -12.02
C PHE A 197 -17.36 19.22 -13.37
N ALA A 198 -16.67 20.35 -13.48
CA ALA A 198 -15.96 20.74 -14.70
C ALA A 198 -14.88 19.70 -15.07
N LEU A 199 -14.12 19.22 -14.09
CA LEU A 199 -13.17 18.13 -14.30
C LEU A 199 -13.83 16.83 -14.73
N LEU A 200 -14.97 16.47 -14.14
CA LEU A 200 -15.69 15.25 -14.50
C LEU A 200 -16.10 15.28 -15.98
N VAL A 201 -16.64 16.39 -16.45
CA VAL A 201 -16.99 16.59 -17.86
C VAL A 201 -15.74 16.47 -18.76
N GLY A 202 -14.62 17.09 -18.35
CA GLY A 202 -13.34 16.99 -19.04
C GLY A 202 -12.82 15.54 -19.12
N ALA A 203 -12.89 14.82 -18.02
CA ALA A 203 -12.49 13.42 -17.90
C ALA A 203 -13.35 12.50 -18.80
N ILE A 204 -14.68 12.68 -18.80
CA ILE A 204 -15.59 11.93 -19.67
C ILE A 204 -15.23 12.17 -21.13
N ARG A 205 -15.09 13.43 -21.56
CA ARG A 205 -14.74 13.77 -22.95
C ARG A 205 -13.39 13.16 -23.37
N ARG A 206 -12.40 13.17 -22.47
CA ARG A 206 -11.09 12.56 -22.72
C ARG A 206 -11.20 11.04 -22.81
N GLY A 207 -11.97 10.41 -21.93
CA GLY A 207 -12.26 8.97 -21.96
C GLY A 207 -12.92 8.55 -23.28
N THR A 208 -13.94 9.28 -23.73
CA THR A 208 -14.61 9.02 -25.02
C THR A 208 -13.64 9.13 -26.19
N ARG A 209 -12.80 10.18 -26.21
CA ARG A 209 -11.77 10.33 -27.27
C ARG A 209 -10.75 9.20 -27.25
N LEU A 210 -10.33 8.76 -26.07
CA LEU A 210 -9.42 7.64 -25.92
C LEU A 210 -10.05 6.35 -26.42
N ALA A 211 -11.32 6.08 -26.07
CA ALA A 211 -12.05 4.92 -26.55
C ALA A 211 -12.14 4.90 -28.09
N VAL A 212 -12.60 6.00 -28.71
CA VAL A 212 -12.67 6.11 -30.18
C VAL A 212 -11.30 5.93 -30.83
N ALA A 213 -10.23 6.48 -30.24
CA ALA A 213 -8.88 6.29 -30.74
C ALA A 213 -8.37 4.85 -30.58
N MET A 214 -8.80 4.14 -29.54
CA MET A 214 -8.49 2.72 -29.34
C MET A 214 -9.23 1.85 -30.37
N ASP A 215 -10.50 2.13 -30.63
CA ASP A 215 -11.31 1.43 -31.63
C ASP A 215 -10.74 1.64 -33.04
N ALA A 216 -10.37 2.87 -33.39
CA ALA A 216 -9.72 3.20 -34.66
C ALA A 216 -8.38 2.48 -34.87
N ARG A 217 -7.70 2.08 -33.78
CA ARG A 217 -6.46 1.29 -33.81
C ARG A 217 -6.71 -0.22 -33.73
N GLY A 218 -7.97 -0.66 -33.79
CA GLY A 218 -8.33 -2.08 -33.69
C GLY A 218 -8.01 -2.69 -32.33
N PHE A 219 -8.10 -1.92 -31.23
CA PHE A 219 -7.74 -2.40 -29.89
C PHE A 219 -8.56 -3.62 -29.44
N ASP A 220 -9.79 -3.76 -29.94
CA ASP A 220 -10.68 -4.90 -29.72
C ASP A 220 -11.04 -5.63 -31.03
N ALA A 221 -10.08 -5.72 -31.96
CA ALA A 221 -10.28 -6.35 -33.27
C ALA A 221 -10.42 -7.89 -33.24
N GLY A 222 -10.55 -8.52 -32.06
CA GLY A 222 -10.66 -9.97 -31.90
C GLY A 222 -9.39 -10.77 -32.27
N THR A 223 -8.30 -10.11 -32.61
CA THR A 223 -7.03 -10.76 -32.96
C THR A 223 -6.16 -11.05 -31.73
N PRO A 224 -5.33 -12.11 -31.75
CA PRO A 224 -4.40 -12.39 -30.66
C PRO A 224 -3.46 -11.20 -30.42
N ARG A 225 -3.46 -10.67 -29.19
CA ARG A 225 -2.66 -9.49 -28.83
C ARG A 225 -1.18 -9.84 -28.68
N THR A 226 -0.31 -9.03 -29.28
CA THR A 226 1.13 -9.06 -29.00
C THR A 226 1.52 -8.05 -27.93
N VAL A 227 2.57 -8.33 -27.17
CA VAL A 227 3.03 -7.47 -26.07
C VAL A 227 4.37 -6.81 -26.39
N ALA A 228 4.43 -5.48 -26.31
CA ALA A 228 5.64 -4.71 -26.60
C ALA A 228 6.72 -4.85 -25.50
N ARG A 229 6.33 -4.87 -24.22
CA ARG A 229 7.24 -5.06 -23.07
C ARG A 229 6.99 -6.41 -22.42
N ARG A 230 7.92 -7.34 -22.59
CA ARG A 230 7.81 -8.68 -22.00
C ARG A 230 8.23 -8.68 -20.53
N GLN A 231 7.34 -9.11 -19.66
CA GLN A 231 7.60 -9.36 -18.24
C GLN A 231 7.98 -10.83 -18.04
N ARG A 232 9.27 -11.12 -17.95
CA ARG A 232 9.76 -12.49 -17.73
C ARG A 232 9.64 -12.85 -16.24
N PHE A 233 9.13 -14.04 -15.95
CA PHE A 233 9.18 -14.62 -14.61
C PHE A 233 10.41 -15.53 -14.54
N THR A 234 11.36 -15.20 -13.69
CA THR A 234 12.65 -15.90 -13.57
C THR A 234 12.67 -16.80 -12.33
N ARG A 235 13.60 -17.76 -12.27
CA ARG A 235 13.76 -18.64 -11.09
C ARG A 235 14.03 -17.86 -9.80
N ALA A 236 14.68 -16.72 -9.91
CA ALA A 236 14.96 -15.87 -8.76
C ALA A 236 13.73 -15.06 -8.29
N ASP A 237 12.70 -14.92 -9.13
CA ASP A 237 11.39 -14.43 -8.69
C ASP A 237 10.65 -15.51 -7.87
N THR A 238 10.75 -16.78 -8.26
CA THR A 238 10.27 -17.91 -7.44
C THR A 238 11.02 -17.95 -6.10
N LEU A 239 12.35 -17.81 -6.12
CA LEU A 239 13.16 -17.80 -4.90
C LEU A 239 12.74 -16.67 -3.94
N LEU A 240 12.37 -15.50 -4.45
CA LEU A 240 11.85 -14.40 -3.63
C LEU A 240 10.57 -14.79 -2.88
N VAL A 241 9.62 -15.42 -3.58
CA VAL A 241 8.34 -15.85 -2.96
C VAL A 241 8.58 -16.96 -1.94
N VAL A 242 9.42 -17.95 -2.28
CA VAL A 242 9.78 -19.04 -1.36
C VAL A 242 10.51 -18.49 -0.14
N ALA A 243 11.49 -17.60 -0.32
CA ALA A 243 12.23 -16.98 0.77
C ALA A 243 11.28 -16.21 1.71
N ALA A 244 10.34 -15.44 1.17
CA ALA A 244 9.33 -14.74 1.97
C ALA A 244 8.48 -15.73 2.80
N GLY A 245 8.00 -16.82 2.18
CA GLY A 245 7.28 -17.87 2.90
C GLY A 245 8.11 -18.52 4.00
N THR A 246 9.37 -18.87 3.72
CA THR A 246 10.26 -19.49 4.71
C THR A 246 10.59 -18.56 5.87
N LEU A 247 10.78 -17.26 5.61
CA LEU A 247 11.07 -16.28 6.65
C LEU A 247 9.85 -16.05 7.56
N ALA A 248 8.65 -15.96 6.98
CA ALA A 248 7.42 -15.87 7.76
C ALA A 248 7.17 -17.14 8.59
N ALA A 249 7.37 -18.32 7.99
CA ALA A 249 7.24 -19.60 8.70
C ALA A 249 8.28 -19.75 9.82
N ALA A 250 9.52 -19.30 9.60
CA ALA A 250 10.55 -19.29 10.63
C ALA A 250 10.18 -18.36 11.79
N ALA A 251 9.66 -17.16 11.51
CA ALA A 251 9.17 -16.23 12.54
C ALA A 251 8.05 -16.85 13.39
N LEU A 252 7.10 -17.55 12.77
CA LEU A 252 6.07 -18.31 13.49
C LEU A 252 6.65 -19.45 14.31
N THR A 253 7.57 -20.23 13.74
CA THR A 253 8.18 -21.39 14.40
C THR A 253 8.94 -20.95 15.65
N VAL A 254 9.66 -19.82 15.60
CA VAL A 254 10.31 -19.24 16.78
C VAL A 254 9.27 -18.86 17.84
N SER A 255 8.14 -18.27 17.46
CA SER A 255 7.06 -17.98 18.42
C SER A 255 6.42 -19.24 19.04
N VAL A 256 6.27 -20.32 18.25
CA VAL A 256 5.80 -21.62 18.74
C VAL A 256 6.80 -22.22 19.73
N LEU A 257 8.09 -22.21 19.41
CA LEU A 257 9.15 -22.74 20.29
C LEU A 257 9.29 -21.94 21.59
N LEU A 258 9.03 -20.63 21.55
CA LEU A 258 8.97 -19.78 22.74
C LEU A 258 7.69 -19.98 23.57
N GLY A 259 6.76 -20.83 23.13
CA GLY A 259 5.49 -21.10 23.82
C GLY A 259 4.53 -19.91 23.82
N THR A 260 4.81 -18.86 23.04
CA THR A 260 3.99 -17.65 22.97
C THR A 260 2.89 -17.72 21.94
N PHE A 261 2.89 -18.75 21.08
CA PHE A 261 1.97 -18.88 19.97
C PHE A 261 0.52 -18.98 20.44
N ARG A 262 -0.29 -18.03 20.02
CA ARG A 262 -1.75 -18.04 20.19
C ARG A 262 -2.37 -18.02 18.79
N PRO A 263 -2.97 -19.12 18.31
CA PRO A 263 -3.58 -19.12 16.98
C PRO A 263 -4.77 -18.16 16.96
N LEU A 264 -5.02 -17.54 15.81
CA LEU A 264 -6.19 -16.68 15.60
C LEU A 264 -7.48 -17.49 15.42
N ILE A 265 -7.36 -18.75 15.00
CA ILE A 265 -8.45 -19.72 14.88
C ILE A 265 -8.19 -20.83 15.90
N GLY A 266 -8.97 -20.83 16.97
CA GLY A 266 -8.87 -21.74 18.13
C GLY A 266 -9.55 -21.11 19.33
#